data_AF-A0A1H0LEY9-F1
#
_entry.id   AF-A0A1H0LEY9-F1
#
_cell.length_a   1.000
_cell.length_b   1.000
_cell.length_c   1.000
_cell.angle_alpha   90.00
_cell.angle_beta   90.00
_cell.angle_gamma   90.00
#
_symmetry.space_group_name_H-M   'P 1'
#
loop_
_entity.id
_entity.type
_entity.pdbx_description
1 polymer ?
#
loop_
_entity_poly.entity_id
_entity_poly.type
_entity_poly.pdbx_seq_one_letter_code
_entity_poly.pdbx_strand_id
1 'polypeptide(L)'
;MIPEDLAVWRRRQDADQPNPWSESLRLFADDERPAALDTSYLTAADLANPDIAANTRAIAETAALITWVAEDEDEGRAFGYWRGPDDLPLSGAPVVSLDDEGQFHLLRGGTLSEALSGEYGEWADDGYSGVAGRCRAAGVPIGAEDPDDLPEPVVSPTPADHHVARYRELLAAGGSGAAQG
;
A
#
# COMPACT_ATOMS: atom_id res chain seq x y z
N MET A 1 4.49 17.57 -1.22
CA MET A 1 3.66 17.88 -2.40
C MET A 1 2.90 16.61 -2.74
N ILE A 2 1.59 16.69 -2.92
CA ILE A 2 0.78 15.53 -3.31
C ILE A 2 1.03 15.20 -4.80
N PRO A 3 1.10 13.92 -5.18
CA PRO A 3 1.14 13.53 -6.59
C PRO A 3 -0.07 14.07 -7.37
N GLU A 4 0.14 14.48 -8.61
CA GLU A 4 -0.88 15.17 -9.41
C GLU A 4 -2.08 14.27 -9.72
N ASP A 5 -1.83 13.00 -10.01
CA ASP A 5 -2.86 12.01 -10.31
C ASP A 5 -3.76 11.75 -9.09
N LEU A 6 -3.15 11.55 -7.91
CA LEU A 6 -3.87 11.46 -6.65
C LEU A 6 -4.77 12.68 -6.42
N ALA A 7 -4.26 13.89 -6.69
CA ALA A 7 -5.04 15.11 -6.56
C ALA A 7 -6.23 15.16 -7.52
N VAL A 8 -6.10 14.62 -8.74
CA VAL A 8 -7.22 14.49 -9.69
C VAL A 8 -8.26 13.53 -9.14
N TRP A 9 -7.85 12.35 -8.68
CA TRP A 9 -8.78 11.32 -8.22
C TRP A 9 -9.52 11.72 -6.94
N ARG A 10 -8.85 12.36 -5.98
CA ARG A 10 -9.52 12.90 -4.79
C ARG A 10 -10.63 13.89 -5.16
N ARG A 11 -10.35 14.84 -6.09
CA ARG A 11 -11.38 15.77 -6.57
C ARG A 11 -12.55 15.09 -7.28
N ARG A 12 -12.29 13.98 -7.99
CA ARG A 12 -13.33 13.21 -8.68
C ARG A 12 -14.20 12.47 -7.66
N GLN A 13 -13.58 11.85 -6.66
CA GLN A 13 -14.27 11.21 -5.54
C GLN A 13 -15.14 12.21 -4.77
N ASP A 14 -14.62 13.39 -4.44
CA ASP A 14 -15.37 14.47 -3.78
C ASP A 14 -16.57 14.97 -4.59
N ALA A 15 -16.57 14.70 -5.90
CA ALA A 15 -17.64 15.03 -6.83
C ALA A 15 -18.52 13.81 -7.19
N ASP A 16 -18.46 12.73 -6.40
CA ASP A 16 -19.18 11.46 -6.60
C ASP A 16 -18.97 10.85 -8.01
N GLN A 17 -17.79 11.05 -8.60
CA GLN A 17 -17.45 10.45 -9.88
C GLN A 17 -16.74 9.12 -9.68
N PRO A 18 -17.08 8.09 -10.46
CA PRO A 18 -16.46 6.78 -10.33
C PRO A 18 -14.97 6.82 -10.71
N ASN A 19 -14.21 5.92 -10.08
CA ASN A 19 -12.85 5.58 -10.46
C ASN A 19 -12.87 4.39 -11.47
N PRO A 20 -11.77 4.12 -12.18
CA PRO A 20 -11.74 3.11 -13.24
C PRO A 20 -11.35 1.70 -12.76
N TRP A 21 -11.04 1.51 -11.47
CA TRP A 21 -10.40 0.32 -10.92
C TRP A 21 -11.38 -0.59 -10.19
N SER A 22 -12.08 -0.06 -9.19
CA SER A 22 -13.01 -0.83 -8.34
C SER A 22 -14.07 0.08 -7.71
N GLU A 23 -15.29 -0.43 -7.58
CA GLU A 23 -16.40 0.31 -6.96
C GLU A 23 -16.22 0.45 -5.43
N SER A 24 -15.50 -0.47 -4.80
CA SER A 24 -15.15 -0.46 -3.37
C SER A 24 -13.85 0.29 -3.06
N LEU A 25 -13.11 0.75 -4.09
CA LEU A 25 -11.89 1.52 -3.89
C LEU A 25 -12.22 2.96 -3.47
N ARG A 26 -11.73 3.33 -2.29
CA ARG A 26 -11.90 4.64 -1.68
C ARG A 26 -10.54 5.28 -1.43
N LEU A 27 -10.41 6.53 -1.85
CA LEU A 27 -9.26 7.36 -1.52
C LEU A 27 -9.42 7.99 -0.14
N PHE A 28 -8.34 7.97 0.60
CA PHE A 28 -8.26 8.51 1.95
C PHE A 28 -8.20 10.02 1.99
N ALA A 29 -8.78 10.58 3.06
CA ALA A 29 -8.44 11.92 3.52
C ALA A 29 -6.99 11.94 4.06
N ASP A 30 -6.46 13.13 4.33
CA ASP A 30 -5.15 13.23 4.97
C ASP A 30 -5.18 12.59 6.38
N ASP A 31 -4.10 11.90 6.74
CA ASP A 31 -3.88 11.20 8.03
C ASP A 31 -4.82 10.02 8.34
N GLU A 32 -5.67 9.62 7.40
CA GLU A 32 -6.48 8.41 7.53
C GLU A 32 -5.60 7.14 7.45
N ARG A 33 -6.07 6.07 8.10
CA ARG A 33 -5.36 4.78 8.14
C ARG A 33 -6.24 3.67 7.59
N PRO A 34 -5.66 2.69 6.88
CA PRO A 34 -6.40 1.57 6.36
C PRO A 34 -6.89 0.62 7.45
N ALA A 35 -8.06 0.02 7.21
CA ALA A 35 -8.65 -1.00 8.09
C ALA A 35 -7.75 -2.22 8.27
N ALA A 36 -6.91 -2.55 7.27
CA ALA A 36 -5.94 -3.65 7.32
C ALA A 36 -4.90 -3.53 8.45
N LEU A 37 -4.74 -2.33 9.05
CA LEU A 37 -3.86 -2.11 10.21
C LEU A 37 -4.59 -2.24 11.55
N ASP A 38 -5.90 -2.49 11.55
CA ASP A 38 -6.62 -2.74 12.78
C ASP A 38 -6.23 -4.10 13.37
N THR A 39 -5.75 -4.06 14.60
CA THR A 39 -5.31 -5.24 15.36
C THR A 39 -6.21 -5.51 16.56
N SER A 40 -7.38 -4.85 16.62
CA SER A 40 -8.36 -4.97 17.69
C SER A 40 -8.94 -6.38 17.88
N TYR A 41 -8.79 -7.24 16.87
CA TYR A 41 -9.18 -8.65 16.92
C TYR A 41 -8.23 -9.51 17.77
N LEU A 42 -7.00 -9.05 18.05
CA LEU A 42 -6.02 -9.82 18.81
C LEU A 42 -6.33 -9.80 20.31
N THR A 43 -6.28 -10.97 20.93
CA THR A 43 -6.48 -11.11 22.37
C THR A 43 -5.18 -10.91 23.15
N ALA A 44 -5.29 -10.73 24.48
CA ALA A 44 -4.12 -10.71 25.36
C ALA A 44 -3.31 -12.02 25.30
N ALA A 45 -3.94 -13.16 24.99
CA ALA A 45 -3.25 -14.44 24.82
C ALA A 45 -2.44 -14.47 23.52
N ASP A 46 -2.99 -13.92 22.43
CA ASP A 46 -2.27 -13.81 21.15
C ASP A 46 -1.05 -12.90 21.31
N LEU A 47 -1.21 -11.75 21.95
CA LEU A 47 -0.12 -10.81 22.22
C LEU A 47 0.90 -11.31 23.25
N ALA A 48 0.60 -12.40 23.98
CA ALA A 48 1.58 -13.08 24.82
C ALA A 48 2.50 -14.00 24.01
N ASN A 49 2.12 -14.38 22.79
CA ASN A 49 3.01 -15.10 21.87
C ASN A 49 4.05 -14.11 21.29
N PRO A 50 5.36 -14.31 21.55
CA PRO A 50 6.40 -13.40 21.07
C PRO A 50 6.42 -13.24 19.56
N ASP A 51 6.01 -14.27 18.80
CA ASP A 51 5.95 -14.25 17.35
C ASP A 51 4.88 -13.27 16.86
N ILE A 52 3.65 -13.44 17.35
CA ILE A 52 2.51 -12.58 17.01
C ILE A 52 2.82 -11.13 17.44
N ALA A 53 3.28 -10.93 18.68
CA ALA A 53 3.62 -9.60 19.17
C ALA A 53 4.72 -8.92 18.34
N ALA A 54 5.77 -9.65 17.95
CA ALA A 54 6.84 -9.14 17.10
C ALA A 54 6.32 -8.81 15.70
N ASN A 55 5.52 -9.69 15.09
CA ASN A 55 5.01 -9.49 13.74
C ASN A 55 4.03 -8.32 13.67
N THR A 56 3.05 -8.26 14.57
CA THR A 56 2.08 -7.15 14.65
C THR A 56 2.80 -5.80 14.81
N ARG A 57 3.82 -5.76 15.68
CA ARG A 57 4.60 -4.54 15.87
C ARG A 57 5.46 -4.20 14.66
N ALA A 58 6.07 -5.19 14.00
CA ALA A 58 6.84 -4.97 12.78
C ALA A 58 5.97 -4.41 11.65
N ILE A 59 4.74 -4.93 11.48
CA ILE A 59 3.76 -4.42 10.51
C ILE A 59 3.44 -2.95 10.84
N ALA A 60 3.11 -2.65 12.10
CA ALA A 60 2.79 -1.28 12.52
C ALA A 60 3.97 -0.30 12.30
N GLU A 61 5.19 -0.71 12.62
CA GLU A 61 6.40 0.11 12.43
C GLU A 61 6.72 0.33 10.94
N THR A 62 6.57 -0.69 10.08
CA THR A 62 6.72 -0.55 8.62
C THR A 62 5.61 0.32 8.03
N ALA A 63 4.35 0.10 8.43
CA ALA A 63 3.21 0.85 7.93
C ALA A 63 3.25 2.34 8.30
N ALA A 64 3.93 2.70 9.39
CA ALA A 64 4.17 4.09 9.78
C ALA A 64 5.12 4.84 8.82
N LEU A 65 5.88 4.12 7.98
CA LEU A 65 6.75 4.68 6.95
C LEU A 65 6.05 4.79 5.57
N ILE A 66 4.75 4.52 5.53
CA ILE A 66 3.92 4.62 4.34
C ILE A 66 2.97 5.81 4.48
N THR A 67 2.86 6.61 3.42
CA THR A 67 1.74 7.55 3.30
C THR A 67 0.61 6.84 2.58
N TRP A 68 -0.40 6.42 3.35
CA TRP A 68 -1.58 5.73 2.84
C TRP A 68 -2.50 6.68 2.09
N VAL A 69 -3.07 6.22 0.98
CA VAL A 69 -3.89 7.06 0.10
C VAL A 69 -5.16 6.38 -0.39
N ALA A 70 -5.28 5.06 -0.27
CA ALA A 70 -6.49 4.35 -0.66
C ALA A 70 -6.65 3.04 0.10
N GLU A 71 -7.88 2.54 0.13
CA GLU A 71 -8.22 1.14 0.40
C GLU A 71 -9.27 0.64 -0.58
N ASP A 72 -9.23 -0.65 -0.85
CA ASP A 72 -10.32 -1.41 -1.45
C ASP A 72 -10.93 -2.27 -0.35
N GLU A 73 -12.15 -1.91 0.06
CA GLU A 73 -12.83 -2.53 1.20
C GLU A 73 -13.23 -3.99 0.91
N ASP A 74 -13.57 -4.33 -0.34
CA ASP A 74 -14.03 -5.68 -0.70
C ASP A 74 -12.85 -6.65 -0.83
N GLU A 75 -11.71 -6.17 -1.35
CA GLU A 75 -10.49 -6.97 -1.50
C GLU A 75 -9.62 -6.98 -0.24
N GLY A 76 -9.93 -6.16 0.77
CA GLY A 76 -9.13 -6.04 2.00
C GLY A 76 -7.72 -5.49 1.76
N ARG A 77 -7.52 -4.70 0.69
CA ARG A 77 -6.22 -4.17 0.29
C ARG A 77 -6.10 -2.67 0.55
N ALA A 78 -4.94 -2.24 1.01
CA ALA A 78 -4.62 -0.83 1.18
C ALA A 78 -3.48 -0.41 0.27
N PHE A 79 -3.49 0.83 -0.19
CA PHE A 79 -2.47 1.37 -1.09
C PHE A 79 -1.87 2.67 -0.54
N GLY A 80 -0.56 2.82 -0.74
CA GLY A 80 0.18 3.98 -0.25
C GLY A 80 1.48 4.19 -0.99
N TYR A 81 2.21 5.21 -0.57
CA TYR A 81 3.56 5.51 -1.04
C TYR A 81 4.58 5.10 0.03
N TRP A 82 5.48 4.20 -0.32
CA TRP A 82 6.58 3.79 0.55
C TRP A 82 7.63 4.89 0.64
N ARG A 83 7.61 5.65 1.73
CA ARG A 83 8.62 6.68 2.00
C ARG A 83 9.87 6.09 2.62
N GLY A 84 9.68 4.99 3.36
CA GLY A 84 10.75 4.22 3.98
C GLY A 84 11.51 5.01 5.06
N PRO A 85 12.60 4.42 5.58
CA PRO A 85 13.40 5.04 6.64
C PRO A 85 14.05 6.37 6.25
N ASP A 86 14.29 6.58 4.96
CA ASP A 86 14.93 7.78 4.41
C ASP A 86 13.93 8.91 4.11
N ASP A 87 12.64 8.71 4.41
CA ASP A 87 11.55 9.69 4.24
C ASP A 87 11.45 10.27 2.81
N LEU A 88 11.46 9.39 1.80
CA LEU A 88 11.39 9.80 0.40
C LEU A 88 10.20 10.75 0.14
N PRO A 89 10.37 11.78 -0.72
CA PRO A 89 9.25 12.60 -1.13
C PRO A 89 8.23 11.76 -1.92
N LEU A 90 6.93 12.04 -1.77
CA LEU A 90 5.85 11.26 -2.43
C LEU A 90 6.04 11.12 -3.95
N SER A 91 6.57 12.15 -4.61
CA SER A 91 6.83 12.13 -6.06
C SER A 91 7.95 11.18 -6.50
N GLY A 92 8.74 10.65 -5.56
CA GLY A 92 9.80 9.67 -5.81
C GLY A 92 9.66 8.40 -4.97
N ALA A 93 8.58 8.27 -4.20
CA ALA A 93 8.27 7.09 -3.40
C ALA A 93 7.49 6.08 -4.27
N PRO A 94 7.88 4.80 -4.31
CA PRO A 94 7.13 3.80 -5.05
C PRO A 94 5.79 3.50 -4.39
N VAL A 95 4.83 3.03 -5.19
CA VAL A 95 3.52 2.60 -4.70
C VAL A 95 3.65 1.23 -4.05
N VAL A 96 2.99 1.05 -2.91
CA VAL A 96 2.96 -0.19 -2.14
C VAL A 96 1.51 -0.57 -1.86
N SER A 97 1.21 -1.86 -1.90
CA SER A 97 -0.02 -2.41 -1.32
C SER A 97 0.26 -3.18 -0.03
N LEU A 98 -0.71 -3.19 0.87
CA LEU A 98 -0.82 -4.08 2.02
C LEU A 98 -2.06 -4.96 1.81
N ASP A 99 -1.90 -6.27 1.93
CA ASP A 99 -3.02 -7.23 1.89
C ASP A 99 -3.55 -7.55 3.30
N ASP A 100 -4.61 -8.36 3.35
CA ASP A 100 -5.29 -8.79 4.56
C ASP A 100 -4.44 -9.78 5.41
N GLU A 101 -3.41 -10.37 4.83
CA GLU A 101 -2.41 -11.19 5.51
C GLU A 101 -1.29 -10.36 6.17
N GLY A 102 -1.30 -9.04 5.97
CA GLY A 102 -0.29 -8.14 6.53
C GLY A 102 1.03 -8.11 5.75
N GLN A 103 1.01 -8.52 4.47
CA GLN A 103 2.18 -8.52 3.59
C GLN A 103 2.25 -7.26 2.75
N PHE A 104 3.47 -6.77 2.54
CA PHE A 104 3.74 -5.57 1.74
C PHE A 104 4.24 -5.94 0.35
N HIS A 105 3.61 -5.39 -0.69
CA HIS A 105 3.99 -5.61 -2.08
C HIS A 105 4.27 -4.28 -2.76
N LEU A 106 5.46 -4.13 -3.36
CA LEU A 106 5.73 -2.98 -4.23
C LEU A 106 5.01 -3.19 -5.56
N LEU A 107 4.36 -2.15 -6.05
CA LEU A 107 3.61 -2.19 -7.30
C LEU A 107 4.41 -1.53 -8.42
N ARG A 108 4.26 -2.06 -9.64
CA ARG A 108 4.86 -1.46 -10.85
C ARG A 108 4.12 -0.18 -11.21
N GLY A 109 4.82 0.80 -11.78
CA GLY A 109 4.25 2.11 -12.11
C GLY A 109 4.95 3.27 -11.40
N GLY A 110 4.96 4.44 -12.06
CA GLY A 110 5.55 5.67 -11.50
C GLY A 110 4.54 6.53 -10.75
N THR A 111 3.25 6.20 -10.83
CA THR A 111 2.14 6.93 -10.22
C THR A 111 1.14 5.96 -9.58
N LEU A 112 0.23 6.47 -8.73
CA LEU A 112 -0.83 5.64 -8.17
C LEU A 112 -1.69 5.07 -9.29
N SER A 113 -1.98 5.88 -10.30
CA SER A 113 -2.87 5.50 -11.39
C SER A 113 -2.27 4.42 -12.27
N GLU A 114 -0.98 4.48 -12.55
CA GLU A 114 -0.26 3.43 -13.28
C GLU A 114 -0.24 2.12 -12.49
N ALA A 115 0.04 2.18 -11.18
CA ALA A 115 0.05 1.01 -10.31
C ALA A 115 -1.32 0.34 -10.23
N LEU A 116 -2.38 1.10 -9.93
CA LEU A 116 -3.73 0.57 -9.87
C LEU A 116 -4.23 0.09 -11.24
N SER A 117 -3.83 0.73 -12.34
CA SER A 117 -4.14 0.22 -13.68
C SER A 117 -3.49 -1.13 -13.95
N GLY A 118 -2.26 -1.35 -13.48
CA GLY A 118 -1.61 -2.66 -13.53
C GLY A 118 -2.37 -3.72 -12.73
N GLU A 119 -2.68 -3.42 -11.46
CA GLU A 119 -3.35 -4.35 -10.54
C GLU A 119 -4.76 -4.75 -11.00
N TYR A 120 -5.59 -3.78 -11.36
CA TYR A 120 -6.99 -4.04 -11.72
C TYR A 120 -7.16 -4.36 -13.21
N GLY A 121 -6.18 -4.01 -14.04
CA GLY A 121 -6.22 -4.28 -15.48
C GLY A 121 -6.20 -5.77 -15.82
N GLU A 122 -5.64 -6.62 -14.97
CA GLU A 122 -5.65 -8.08 -15.15
C GLU A 122 -7.07 -8.67 -15.06
N TRP A 123 -7.93 -8.06 -14.25
CA TRP A 123 -9.25 -8.57 -13.91
C TRP A 123 -10.40 -7.84 -14.63
N ALA A 124 -10.12 -6.67 -15.23
CA ALA A 124 -11.11 -5.89 -15.95
C ALA A 124 -11.53 -6.54 -17.27
N ASP A 125 -12.83 -6.48 -17.62
CA ASP A 125 -13.39 -7.02 -18.87
C ASP A 125 -12.71 -6.46 -20.14
N ASP A 126 -12.31 -5.17 -20.09
CA ASP A 126 -11.59 -4.49 -21.18
C ASP A 126 -10.08 -4.42 -20.96
N GLY A 127 -9.59 -5.14 -19.96
CA GLY A 127 -8.18 -5.30 -19.61
C GLY A 127 -7.49 -4.00 -19.21
N TYR A 128 -6.16 -4.07 -19.09
CA TYR A 128 -5.30 -2.92 -18.79
C TYR A 128 -5.57 -1.71 -19.70
N SER A 129 -5.66 -1.94 -21.01
CA SER A 129 -5.85 -0.85 -22.00
C SER A 129 -7.15 -0.08 -21.78
N GLY A 130 -8.21 -0.77 -21.34
CA GLY A 130 -9.50 -0.17 -21.01
C GLY A 130 -9.42 0.69 -19.75
N VAL A 131 -8.84 0.14 -18.67
CA VAL A 131 -8.59 0.88 -17.42
C VAL A 131 -7.73 2.13 -17.69
N ALA A 132 -6.60 1.96 -18.38
CA ALA A 132 -5.71 3.06 -18.75
C ALA A 132 -6.41 4.11 -19.61
N GLY A 133 -7.25 3.68 -20.57
CA GLY A 133 -8.08 4.56 -21.38
C GLY A 133 -9.04 5.41 -20.54
N ARG A 134 -9.68 4.83 -19.51
CA ARG A 134 -10.55 5.56 -18.57
C ARG A 134 -9.76 6.55 -17.71
N CYS A 135 -8.55 6.20 -17.25
CA CYS A 135 -7.65 7.14 -16.57
C CYS A 135 -7.33 8.35 -17.47
N ARG A 136 -6.94 8.10 -18.73
CA ARG A 136 -6.64 9.15 -19.71
C ARG A 136 -7.84 10.03 -20.01
N ALA A 137 -9.03 9.44 -20.13
CA ALA A 137 -10.28 10.19 -20.31
C ALA A 137 -10.63 11.09 -19.10
N ALA A 138 -10.20 10.70 -17.90
CA ALA A 138 -10.32 11.50 -16.68
C ALA A 138 -9.26 12.63 -16.57
N GLY A 139 -8.35 12.74 -17.55
CA GLY A 139 -7.27 13.73 -17.57
C GLY A 139 -6.01 13.29 -16.81
N VAL A 140 -5.89 12.00 -16.48
CA VAL A 140 -4.72 11.44 -15.81
C VAL A 140 -3.83 10.72 -16.83
N PRO A 141 -2.57 11.13 -17.00
CA PRO A 141 -1.67 10.48 -17.94
C PRO A 141 -1.30 9.07 -17.46
N ILE A 142 -1.40 8.09 -18.35
CA ILE A 142 -0.84 6.75 -18.21
C ILE A 142 0.11 6.56 -19.39
N GLY A 143 1.41 6.45 -19.10
CA GLY A 143 2.45 6.43 -20.14
C GLY A 143 2.66 5.06 -20.78
N ALA A 144 2.47 4.00 -20.00
CA ALA A 144 2.55 2.62 -20.47
C ALA A 144 1.32 2.24 -21.31
N GLU A 145 1.53 1.53 -22.42
CA GLU A 145 0.44 1.00 -23.27
C GLU A 145 0.13 -0.47 -22.93
N ASP A 146 1.10 -1.18 -22.37
CA ASP A 146 0.99 -2.55 -21.88
C ASP A 146 1.42 -2.61 -20.40
N PRO A 147 0.81 -3.47 -19.55
CA PRO A 147 1.24 -3.64 -18.17
C PRO A 147 2.72 -4.04 -18.05
N ASP A 148 3.29 -4.73 -19.04
CA ASP A 148 4.71 -5.07 -19.05
C ASP A 148 5.64 -3.88 -19.27
N ASP A 149 5.13 -2.75 -19.75
CA ASP A 149 5.88 -1.50 -19.90
C ASP A 149 5.93 -0.67 -18.61
N LEU A 150 5.17 -1.05 -17.57
CA LEU A 150 5.18 -0.33 -16.30
C LEU A 150 6.58 -0.38 -15.66
N PRO A 151 7.10 0.76 -15.17
CA PRO A 151 8.42 0.79 -14.55
C PRO A 151 8.44 -0.06 -13.28
N GLU A 152 9.50 -0.86 -13.14
CA GLU A 152 9.74 -1.64 -11.92
C GLU A 152 10.18 -0.70 -10.78
N PRO A 153 9.61 -0.84 -9.56
CA PRO A 153 9.99 -0.01 -8.44
C PRO A 153 11.42 -0.34 -7.99
N VAL A 154 12.26 0.69 -7.85
CA VAL A 154 13.64 0.54 -7.37
C VAL A 154 13.82 1.31 -6.08
N VAL A 155 13.81 0.60 -4.95
CA VAL A 155 14.04 1.15 -3.61
C VAL A 155 14.75 0.14 -2.73
N SER A 156 15.54 0.61 -1.77
CA SER A 156 16.16 -0.23 -0.75
C SER A 156 16.20 0.52 0.59
N PRO A 157 15.70 -0.08 1.69
CA PRO A 157 15.03 -1.38 1.73
C PRO A 157 13.64 -1.32 1.06
N THR A 158 13.16 -2.47 0.58
CA THR A 158 11.75 -2.63 0.23
C THR A 158 10.91 -2.66 1.53
N PRO A 159 9.61 -2.34 1.49
CA PRO A 159 8.75 -2.46 2.67
C PRO A 159 8.71 -3.88 3.24
N ALA A 160 8.73 -4.90 2.36
CA ALA A 160 8.81 -6.31 2.77
C ALA A 160 10.14 -6.63 3.48
N ASP A 161 11.28 -6.22 2.90
CA ASP A 161 12.59 -6.42 3.54
C ASP A 161 12.68 -5.70 4.88
N HIS A 162 12.15 -4.47 4.96
CA HIS A 162 12.11 -3.70 6.19
C HIS A 162 11.25 -4.40 7.25
N HIS A 163 10.05 -4.86 6.90
CA HIS A 163 9.17 -5.63 7.79
C HIS A 163 9.87 -6.88 8.32
N VAL A 164 10.49 -7.69 7.46
CA VAL A 164 11.21 -8.90 7.86
C VAL A 164 12.38 -8.58 8.80
N ALA A 165 13.13 -7.51 8.52
CA ALA A 165 14.23 -7.07 9.37
C ALA A 165 13.72 -6.65 10.76
N ARG A 166 12.68 -5.80 10.82
CA ARG A 166 12.06 -5.35 12.08
C ARG A 166 11.50 -6.52 12.89
N TYR A 167 10.80 -7.44 12.24
CA TYR A 167 10.27 -8.65 12.89
C TYR A 167 11.38 -9.45 13.57
N ARG A 168 12.49 -9.73 12.87
CA ARG A 168 13.62 -10.48 13.42
C ARG A 168 14.27 -9.78 14.62
N GLU A 169 14.45 -8.46 14.54
CA GLU A 169 15.00 -7.67 15.64
C GLU A 169 14.10 -7.71 16.87
N LEU A 170 12.79 -7.53 16.68
CA LEU A 170 11.80 -7.56 17.76
C LEU A 170 11.70 -8.94 18.41
N LEU A 171 11.72 -10.00 17.61
CA LEU A 171 11.68 -11.38 18.11
C LEU A 171 12.94 -11.71 18.94
N ALA A 172 14.12 -11.29 18.48
CA ALA A 172 15.38 -11.48 19.21
C ALA A 172 15.40 -10.71 20.55
N ALA A 173 14.86 -9.49 20.57
CA ALA A 173 14.74 -8.69 21.78
C ALA A 173 13.74 -9.30 22.80
N GLY A 174 12.62 -9.86 22.32
CA GLY A 174 11.63 -10.54 23.15
C GLY A 174 12.13 -11.85 23.74
N GLY A 175 12.89 -12.64 22.97
CA GLY A 175 13.49 -13.90 23.44
C GLY A 175 14.61 -13.72 24.46
N SER A 176 15.32 -12.59 24.43
CA SER A 176 16.42 -12.29 25.35
C SER A 176 15.96 -11.96 26.79
N GLY A 177 14.66 -11.70 27.00
CA GLY A 177 14.06 -11.47 28.31
C GLY A 177 13.66 -12.74 29.07
N ALA A 178 13.57 -13.90 28.40
CA ALA A 178 13.11 -15.15 29.01
C ALA A 178 14.23 -16.02 29.61
N ALA A 179 15.50 -15.64 29.43
CA ALA A 179 16.67 -16.41 29.90
C ALA A 179 17.24 -15.93 31.27
N GLN A 180 16.55 -15.02 31.96
CA GLN A 180 16.93 -14.55 33.30
C GLN A 180 15.71 -14.54 34.21
N GLY A 181 15.30 -15.72 34.69
CA GLY A 181 14.25 -15.92 35.68
C GLY A 181 14.48 -17.20 36.46
#